data_AF-M6Y573-F1
#
_entry.id   AF-M6Y573-F1
#
_cell.length_a   1.000
_cell.length_b   1.000
_cell.length_c   1.000
_cell.angle_alpha   90.00
_cell.angle_beta   90.00
_cell.angle_gamma   90.00
#
_symmetry.space_group_name_H-M   'P 1'
#
loop_
_entity.id
_entity.type
_entity.pdbx_description
1 polymer ?
#
loop_
_entity_poly.entity_id
_entity_poly.type
_entity_poly.pdbx_seq_one_letter_code
_entity_poly.pdbx_strand_id
1 'polypeptide(L)'
;YNRDVGKMKKFSIRVHTGVWATLGVLAAAHGVSRCYLFNYMLWLEDLGGKEDFFVKSLNRGVPSFHWTYEITWKINRRQNLISRELKFEPNPMTDKYPYYLKE
;
A
#
# COMPACT_ATOMS: atom_id res chain seq x y z
N TYR A 1 -5.32 15.37 -3.31
CA TYR A 1 -3.86 15.28 -3.20
C TYR A 1 -3.18 15.92 -4.40
N ASN A 2 -3.41 15.47 -5.65
CA ASN A 2 -2.74 16.02 -6.83
C ASN A 2 -3.56 17.08 -7.60
N ARG A 3 -4.32 17.95 -6.90
CA ARG A 3 -5.10 19.03 -7.53
C ARG A 3 -4.33 20.34 -7.41
N ASP A 4 -4.25 21.11 -8.50
CA ASP A 4 -3.64 22.45 -8.56
C ASP A 4 -2.13 22.52 -8.22
N VAL A 5 -1.41 21.38 -8.28
CA VAL A 5 0.03 21.28 -7.96
C VAL A 5 0.97 21.59 -9.15
N GLY A 6 0.43 22.06 -10.27
CA GLY A 6 1.19 22.38 -11.48
C GLY A 6 1.61 21.16 -12.31
N LYS A 7 2.63 21.34 -13.16
CA LYS A 7 3.06 20.31 -14.14
C LYS A 7 3.84 19.19 -13.46
N MET A 8 3.49 17.93 -13.80
CA MET A 8 4.19 16.75 -13.32
C MET A 8 5.67 16.77 -13.73
N LYS A 9 6.56 16.52 -12.76
CA LYS A 9 8.01 16.41 -12.98
C LYS A 9 8.44 14.95 -12.89
N LYS A 10 9.23 14.51 -13.87
CA LYS A 10 9.86 13.18 -13.85
C LYS A 10 11.22 13.29 -13.18
N PHE A 11 11.48 12.42 -12.22
CA PHE A 11 12.78 12.27 -11.57
C PHE A 11 13.07 10.79 -11.33
N SER A 12 14.32 10.48 -11.03
CA SER A 12 14.78 9.12 -10.76
C SER A 12 15.46 9.08 -9.40
N ILE A 13 15.18 8.04 -8.61
CA ILE A 13 15.75 7.84 -7.28
C ILE A 13 16.46 6.49 -7.24
N ARG A 14 17.56 6.43 -6.49
CA ARG A 14 18.23 5.17 -6.15
C ARG A 14 17.72 4.73 -4.79
N VAL A 15 17.13 3.55 -4.74
CA VAL A 15 16.51 3.00 -3.53
C VAL A 15 17.05 1.59 -3.33
N HIS A 16 17.25 1.19 -2.08
CA HIS A 16 17.64 -0.17 -1.74
C HIS A 16 16.60 -1.18 -2.25
N THR A 17 17.06 -2.30 -2.81
CA THR A 17 16.19 -3.30 -3.45
C THR A 17 15.08 -3.81 -2.52
N GLY A 18 15.39 -4.01 -1.24
CA GLY A 18 14.39 -4.42 -0.23
C GLY A 18 13.29 -3.37 -0.03
N VAL A 19 13.65 -2.09 0.07
CA VAL A 19 12.68 -1.00 0.23
C VAL A 19 11.82 -0.85 -1.03
N TRP A 20 12.42 -1.02 -2.20
CA TRP A 20 11.70 -1.00 -3.47
C TRP A 20 10.72 -2.18 -3.62
N ALA A 21 11.10 -3.37 -3.13
CA ALA A 21 10.23 -4.53 -3.08
C ALA A 21 9.04 -4.31 -2.13
N THR A 22 9.28 -3.78 -0.93
CA THR A 22 8.21 -3.45 0.04
C THR A 22 7.22 -2.45 -0.54
N LEU A 23 7.71 -1.37 -1.17
CA LEU A 23 6.83 -0.40 -1.85
C LEU A 23 6.00 -1.07 -2.96
N GLY A 24 6.57 -2.05 -3.67
CA GLY A 24 5.88 -2.83 -4.68
C GLY A 24 4.72 -3.66 -4.10
N VAL A 25 4.95 -4.34 -2.98
CA VAL A 25 3.91 -5.12 -2.28
C VAL A 25 2.80 -4.21 -1.77
N LEU A 26 3.14 -3.09 -1.14
CA LEU A 26 2.17 -2.11 -0.67
C LEU A 26 1.34 -1.54 -1.84
N ALA A 27 2.00 -1.09 -2.91
CA ALA A 27 1.31 -0.57 -4.10
C ALA A 27 0.36 -1.60 -4.71
N ALA A 28 0.80 -2.86 -4.79
CA ALA A 28 -0.04 -3.96 -5.27
C ALA A 28 -1.25 -4.21 -4.34
N ALA A 29 -1.06 -4.17 -3.02
CA ALA A 29 -2.14 -4.29 -2.04
C ALA A 29 -3.20 -3.19 -2.21
N HIS A 30 -2.78 -1.95 -2.41
CA HIS A 30 -3.68 -0.81 -2.68
C HIS A 30 -4.23 -0.76 -4.12
N GLY A 31 -3.76 -1.63 -5.02
CA GLY A 31 -4.18 -1.61 -6.43
C GLY A 31 -3.72 -0.37 -7.20
N VAL A 32 -2.62 0.27 -6.78
CA VAL A 32 -2.07 1.47 -7.40
C VAL A 32 -0.67 1.23 -7.93
N SER A 33 -0.14 2.17 -8.72
CA SER A 33 1.26 2.10 -9.17
C SER A 33 2.23 2.50 -8.05
N ARG A 34 3.46 1.98 -8.11
CA ARG A 34 4.55 2.37 -7.17
C ARG A 34 4.79 3.88 -7.17
N CYS A 35 4.75 4.52 -8.34
CA CYS A 35 4.94 5.97 -8.46
C CYS A 35 3.76 6.78 -7.90
N TYR A 36 2.52 6.29 -8.05
CA TYR A 36 1.36 6.91 -7.41
C TYR A 36 1.50 6.86 -5.89
N LEU A 37 1.80 5.68 -5.34
CA LEU A 37 1.93 5.48 -3.90
C LEU A 37 3.08 6.34 -3.33
N PHE A 38 4.22 6.37 -4.01
CA PHE A 38 5.35 7.21 -3.60
C PHE A 38 5.00 8.70 -3.62
N ASN A 39 4.36 9.21 -4.68
CA ASN A 39 3.93 10.60 -4.75
C ASN A 39 2.91 10.94 -3.65
N TYR A 40 2.02 10.00 -3.33
CA TYR A 40 1.04 10.16 -2.26
C TYR A 40 1.70 10.20 -0.88
N MET A 41 2.70 9.35 -0.63
CA MET A 41 3.49 9.38 0.61
C MET A 41 4.20 10.71 0.81
N LEU A 42 4.83 11.27 -0.24
CA LEU A 42 5.46 12.60 -0.17
C LEU A 42 4.45 13.70 0.16
N TRP A 43 3.25 13.63 -0.41
CA TRP A 43 2.18 14.58 -0.10
C TRP A 43 1.68 14.45 1.36
N LEU A 44 1.59 13.22 1.89
CA LEU A 44 1.25 13.00 3.29
C LEU A 44 2.33 13.55 4.25
N GLU A 45 3.60 13.45 3.86
CA GLU A 45 4.74 13.99 4.61
C GLU A 45 4.67 15.52 4.70
N ASP A 46 4.45 16.18 3.56
CA ASP A 46 4.33 17.64 3.44
C ASP A 46 3.18 18.23 4.26
N LEU A 47 2.09 17.49 4.45
CA LEU A 47 0.95 17.89 5.29
C LEU A 47 1.21 17.86 6.81
N GLY A 48 2.45 17.65 7.24
CA GLY A 48 2.86 17.70 8.64
C GLY A 48 2.79 16.34 9.33
N GLY A 49 3.27 15.31 8.62
CA GLY A 49 3.31 13.90 8.99
C GLY A 49 3.48 13.56 10.47
N LYS A 50 2.40 13.64 11.25
CA LYS A 50 2.28 12.92 12.51
C LYS A 50 2.16 11.44 12.16
N GLU A 51 2.95 10.58 12.79
CA GLU A 51 3.00 9.14 12.48
C GLU A 51 1.60 8.51 12.38
N ASP A 52 0.67 8.94 13.25
CA ASP A 52 -0.74 8.52 13.24
C ASP A 52 -1.48 8.84 11.94
N PHE A 53 -1.17 9.97 11.29
CA PHE A 53 -1.87 10.41 10.07
C PHE A 53 -1.47 9.56 8.87
N PHE A 54 -0.20 9.17 8.76
CA PHE A 54 0.27 8.23 7.74
C PHE A 54 -0.39 6.88 7.89
N VAL A 55 -0.36 6.34 9.12
CA VAL A 55 -0.94 5.03 9.44
C VAL A 55 -2.45 5.05 9.17
N LYS A 56 -3.18 6.06 9.66
CA LYS A 56 -4.63 6.20 9.42
C LYS A 56 -4.98 6.39 7.94
N SER A 57 -4.15 7.09 7.17
CA SER A 57 -4.44 7.39 5.76
C SER A 57 -4.10 6.23 4.82
N LEU A 58 -3.00 5.52 5.09
CA LEU A 58 -2.61 4.34 4.31
C LEU A 58 -3.45 3.12 4.66
N ASN A 59 -3.84 2.94 5.92
CA ASN A 59 -4.70 1.81 6.33
C ASN A 59 -6.17 1.95 5.88
N ARG A 60 -6.54 3.01 5.14
CA ARG A 60 -7.91 3.16 4.60
C ARG A 60 -8.07 2.39 3.30
N GLY A 61 -9.01 1.46 3.27
CA GLY A 61 -9.38 0.68 2.08
C GLY A 61 -8.51 -0.53 1.80
N VAL A 62 -7.50 -0.77 2.63
CA VAL A 62 -6.71 -2.01 2.67
C VAL A 62 -6.57 -2.46 4.13
N PRO A 63 -6.20 -3.72 4.37
CA PRO A 63 -5.76 -4.15 5.69
C PRO A 63 -4.65 -3.23 6.21
N SER A 64 -4.68 -2.92 7.51
CA SER A 64 -3.63 -2.15 8.20
C SER A 64 -2.21 -2.64 7.94
N PHE A 65 -1.19 -1.87 8.33
CA PHE A 65 0.19 -2.38 8.30
C PHE A 65 0.32 -3.70 9.08
N HIS A 66 0.50 -4.82 8.35
CA HIS A 66 0.69 -6.16 8.89
C HIS A 66 2.15 -6.60 8.82
N TRP A 67 2.49 -7.64 9.59
CA TRP A 67 3.85 -8.15 9.66
C TRP A 67 4.23 -8.88 8.38
N THR A 68 3.30 -9.68 7.85
CA THR A 68 3.52 -10.48 6.66
C THR A 68 2.49 -10.13 5.60
N TYR A 69 2.96 -9.94 4.37
CA TYR A 69 2.12 -9.79 3.19
C TYR A 69 2.46 -10.88 2.18
N GLU A 70 1.45 -11.59 1.71
CA GLU A 70 1.56 -12.60 0.66
C GLU A 70 0.63 -12.19 -0.49
N ILE A 71 1.22 -11.92 -1.66
CA ILE A 71 0.47 -11.62 -2.87
C ILE A 71 0.62 -12.80 -3.83
N THR A 72 -0.50 -13.48 -4.09
CA THR A 72 -0.56 -14.59 -5.04
C THR A 72 -1.33 -14.15 -6.30
N TRP A 73 -0.68 -14.29 -7.46
CA TRP A 73 -1.32 -14.12 -8.76
C TRP A 73 -1.60 -15.49 -9.37
N LYS A 74 -2.86 -15.73 -9.75
CA LYS A 74 -3.29 -16.96 -10.41
C LYS A 74 -3.75 -16.60 -11.81
N ILE A 75 -3.04 -17.11 -12.82
CA ILE A 75 -3.37 -16.93 -14.23
C ILE A 75 -3.91 -18.26 -14.76
N ASN A 76 -5.23 -18.34 -14.95
CA ASN A 76 -5.88 -19.48 -15.58
C ASN A 76 -6.10 -19.18 -17.07
N ARG A 77 -5.17 -19.67 -17.91
CA ARG A 77 -5.25 -19.47 -19.38
C ARG A 77 -6.41 -20.20 -20.05
N ARG A 78 -6.85 -21.34 -19.50
CA ARG A 78 -7.96 -22.13 -20.07
C ARG A 78 -9.30 -21.42 -19.91
N GLN A 79 -9.49 -20.76 -18.77
CA GLN A 79 -10.70 -19.96 -18.49
C GLN A 79 -10.52 -18.47 -18.82
N ASN A 80 -9.36 -18.07 -19.35
CA ASN A 80 -8.96 -16.68 -19.56
C ASN A 80 -9.20 -15.77 -18.32
N LEU A 81 -8.95 -16.32 -17.13
CA LEU A 81 -9.20 -15.65 -15.86
C LEU A 81 -7.88 -15.30 -15.17
N ILE A 82 -7.77 -14.06 -14.72
CA ILE A 82 -6.69 -13.62 -13.84
C ILE A 82 -7.32 -13.31 -12.49
N SER A 83 -6.86 -13.99 -11.44
CA SER A 83 -7.24 -13.68 -10.07
C SER A 83 -6.02 -13.29 -9.25
N ARG A 84 -6.26 -12.42 -8.26
CA ARG A 84 -5.26 -11.91 -7.35
C ARG A 84 -5.77 -12.10 -5.93
N GLU A 85 -4.93 -12.70 -5.12
CA GLU A 85 -5.20 -12.98 -3.72
C GLU A 85 -4.14 -12.26 -2.87
N LEU A 86 -4.60 -11.39 -1.98
CA LEU A 86 -3.77 -10.70 -1.00
C LEU A 86 -4.07 -11.31 0.36
N LYS A 87 -3.09 -11.98 0.96
CA LYS A 87 -3.13 -12.43 2.35
C LYS A 87 -2.17 -11.59 3.17
N PHE A 88 -2.51 -11.44 4.43
CA PHE A 88 -1.78 -10.61 5.37
C PHE A 88 -1.99 -11.16 6.78
N GLU A 89 -0.94 -11.13 7.59
CA GLU A 89 -0.97 -11.65 8.96
C GLU A 89 -0.45 -10.60 9.96
N PRO A 90 -1.20 -10.30 11.03
CA PRO A 90 -2.54 -10.82 11.37
C PRO A 90 -3.64 -10.35 10.38
N ASN A 91 -4.73 -11.10 10.21
CA ASN A 91 -5.83 -10.72 9.30
C ASN A 91 -6.91 -9.92 10.05
N PRO A 92 -6.97 -8.58 9.89
CA PRO A 92 -7.95 -7.74 10.57
C PRO A 92 -9.40 -7.95 10.14
N MET A 93 -9.62 -8.59 8.99
CA MET A 93 -10.96 -8.85 8.47
C MET A 93 -11.57 -10.11 9.08
N THR A 94 -10.83 -10.81 9.95
CA THR A 94 -11.32 -11.96 10.69
C THR A 94 -11.62 -11.57 12.14
N ASP A 95 -12.84 -11.86 12.61
CA ASP A 95 -13.31 -11.63 14.01
C ASP A 95 -12.45 -12.33 15.08
N LYS A 96 -11.46 -13.14 14.67
CA LYS A 96 -10.60 -13.90 15.57
C LYS A 96 -9.50 -13.04 16.22
N TYR A 97 -9.17 -11.89 15.65
CA TYR A 97 -8.14 -10.99 16.18
C TYR A 97 -8.55 -9.52 16.05
N PRO A 98 -9.54 -9.03 16.82
CA PRO A 98 -9.75 -7.61 16.97
C PRO A 98 -8.50 -7.06 17.66
N TYR A 99 -7.68 -6.34 16.90
CA TYR A 99 -6.61 -5.51 17.43
C TYR A 99 -7.29 -4.51 18.34
N TYR A 100 -7.22 -4.75 19.65
CA TYR A 100 -7.58 -3.78 20.66
C TYR A 100 -6.67 -2.57 20.47
N LEU A 101 -7.15 -1.59 19.70
CA LEU A 101 -6.69 -0.22 19.82
C LEU A 101 -7.10 0.20 21.23
N LYS A 102 -6.19 0.04 22.20
CA LYS A 102 -6.32 0.72 23.47
C LYS A 102 -6.27 2.22 23.17
N GLU A 103 -7.34 2.91 23.57
CA GLU A 103 -7.51 4.36 23.50
C GLU A 103 -6.33 5.11 24.12
#